data_AF-A0A1F5TRM3-F1
#
_entry.id   AF-A0A1F5TRM3-F1
#
_cell.length_a   1.000
_cell.length_b   1.000
_cell.length_c   1.000
_cell.angle_alpha   90.00
_cell.angle_beta   90.00
_cell.angle_gamma   90.00
#
_symmetry.space_group_name_H-M   'P 1'
#
loop_
_entity.id
_entity.type
_entity.pdbx_description
1 polymer ?
#
loop_
_entity_poly.entity_id
_entity_poly.type
_entity_poly.pdbx_seq_one_letter_code
_entity_poly.pdbx_strand_id
1 'polypeptide(L)'
;MCSKIGDSSIRDGCYAEIAMATNKTELCSKIKNDKFRISCMNGKSADLCDHMSTMDLKDLCFLNKARESLDDNLCEYIKITEEKDACFFYVARNKKDVHLCAKMSEENVADCYSGIALLTENFDICNSPQTLSIRDKCYKGLAMDTKNYEICDKIIDKNIQDECRNNEDDD
;
A
#
# COMPACT_ATOMS: atom_id res chain seq x y z
N MET A 1 -24.62 17.95 -23.25
CA MET A 1 -24.46 19.34 -22.76
C MET A 1 -22.99 19.66 -22.53
N CYS A 2 -22.26 18.91 -21.68
CA CYS A 2 -20.81 19.09 -21.50
C CYS A 2 -19.98 18.97 -22.79
N SER A 3 -20.36 18.07 -23.72
CA SER A 3 -19.67 17.88 -25.01
C SER A 3 -19.60 19.13 -25.90
N LYS A 4 -20.44 20.14 -25.66
CA LYS A 4 -20.46 21.40 -26.42
C LYS A 4 -19.51 22.47 -25.86
N ILE A 5 -18.89 22.21 -24.71
CA ILE A 5 -17.97 23.14 -24.05
C ILE A 5 -16.60 23.04 -24.74
N GLY A 6 -16.12 24.16 -25.29
CA GLY A 6 -14.84 24.23 -26.00
C GLY A 6 -13.64 24.10 -25.07
N ASP A 7 -13.67 24.82 -23.94
CA ASP A 7 -12.63 24.78 -22.92
C ASP A 7 -12.54 23.38 -22.28
N SER A 8 -11.35 22.79 -22.29
CA SER A 8 -11.17 21.42 -21.79
C SER A 8 -11.32 21.32 -20.28
N SER A 9 -10.90 22.32 -19.51
CA SER A 9 -10.99 22.30 -18.05
C SER A 9 -12.46 22.38 -17.60
N ILE A 10 -13.21 23.32 -18.18
CA ILE A 10 -14.64 23.50 -17.87
C ILE A 10 -15.44 22.27 -18.33
N ARG A 11 -15.10 21.70 -19.48
CA ARG A 11 -15.74 20.48 -19.98
C ARG A 11 -15.51 19.28 -19.05
N ASP A 12 -14.27 19.10 -18.61
CA ASP A 12 -13.88 18.03 -17.69
C ASP A 12 -14.59 18.18 -16.33
N GLY A 13 -14.65 19.40 -15.79
CA GLY A 13 -15.43 19.71 -14.58
C GLY A 13 -16.91 19.40 -14.74
N CYS A 14 -17.52 19.78 -15.86
CA CYS A 14 -18.92 19.47 -16.16
C CYS A 14 -19.20 17.95 -16.17
N TYR A 15 -18.32 17.16 -16.79
CA TYR A 15 -18.46 15.70 -16.76
C TYR A 15 -18.30 15.14 -15.34
N ALA A 16 -17.35 15.65 -14.56
CA ALA A 16 -17.13 15.22 -13.18
C ALA A 16 -18.34 15.52 -12.29
N GLU A 17 -18.86 16.74 -12.33
CA GLU A 17 -20.03 17.14 -11.53
C GLU A 17 -21.25 16.28 -11.82
N ILE A 18 -21.58 16.04 -13.09
CA ILE A 18 -22.71 15.19 -13.46
C ILE A 18 -22.44 13.75 -13.03
N ALA A 19 -21.23 13.24 -13.26
CA ALA A 19 -20.86 11.90 -12.87
C ALA A 19 -21.00 11.68 -11.36
N MET A 20 -20.62 12.67 -10.54
CA MET A 20 -20.75 12.65 -9.08
C MET A 20 -22.22 12.76 -8.64
N ALA A 21 -22.98 13.70 -9.21
CA ALA A 21 -24.37 13.95 -8.83
C ALA A 21 -25.34 12.82 -9.26
N THR A 22 -25.03 12.11 -10.35
CA THR A 22 -25.95 11.12 -10.95
C THR A 22 -25.45 9.69 -10.86
N ASN A 23 -24.28 9.48 -10.26
CA ASN A 23 -23.54 8.22 -10.26
C ASN A 23 -23.23 7.63 -11.65
N LYS A 24 -23.41 8.38 -12.74
CA LYS A 24 -23.10 7.94 -14.13
C LYS A 24 -21.61 7.94 -14.43
N THR A 25 -20.98 6.78 -14.28
CA THR A 25 -19.53 6.55 -14.36
C THR A 25 -18.99 6.67 -15.78
N GLU A 26 -19.81 6.40 -16.78
CA GLU A 26 -19.48 6.54 -18.20
C GLU A 26 -19.17 7.99 -18.61
N LEU A 27 -19.45 8.95 -17.73
CA LEU A 27 -19.09 10.35 -17.91
C LEU A 27 -17.67 10.65 -17.42
N CYS A 28 -17.17 9.95 -16.40
CA CYS A 28 -15.79 10.11 -15.95
C CYS A 28 -14.79 9.71 -17.04
N SER A 29 -15.10 8.69 -17.86
CA SER A 29 -14.24 8.28 -18.99
C SER A 29 -14.12 9.33 -20.09
N LYS A 30 -15.02 10.33 -20.11
CA LYS A 30 -14.99 11.46 -21.05
C LYS A 30 -14.11 12.62 -20.57
N ILE A 31 -13.60 12.55 -19.34
CA ILE A 31 -12.68 13.55 -18.77
C ILE A 31 -11.29 13.35 -19.37
N LYS A 32 -10.78 14.39 -20.01
CA LYS A 32 -9.48 14.33 -20.68
C LYS A 32 -8.32 14.40 -19.69
N ASN A 33 -8.42 15.23 -18.66
CA ASN A 33 -7.40 15.34 -17.62
C ASN A 33 -7.37 14.09 -16.74
N ASP A 34 -6.22 13.41 -16.70
CA ASP A 34 -6.09 12.13 -15.99
C ASP A 34 -6.35 12.26 -14.49
N LYS A 35 -5.85 13.31 -13.83
CA LYS A 35 -6.05 13.53 -12.39
C LYS A 35 -7.53 13.76 -12.04
N PHE A 36 -8.25 14.56 -12.83
CA PHE A 36 -9.68 14.77 -12.66
C PHE A 36 -10.48 13.51 -12.98
N ARG A 37 -10.08 12.74 -14.00
CA ARG A 37 -10.70 11.47 -14.35
C ARG A 37 -10.56 10.47 -13.21
N ILE A 38 -9.36 10.34 -12.64
CA ILE A 38 -9.08 9.49 -11.47
C ILE A 38 -9.95 9.92 -10.29
N SER A 39 -9.96 11.21 -9.93
CA SER A 39 -10.78 11.71 -8.83
C SER A 39 -12.28 11.40 -9.02
N CYS A 40 -12.78 11.56 -10.24
CA CYS A 40 -14.16 11.23 -10.61
C CYS A 40 -14.48 9.73 -10.48
N MET A 41 -13.54 8.86 -10.88
CA MET A 41 -13.70 7.40 -10.78
C MET A 41 -13.52 6.90 -9.34
N ASN A 42 -12.55 7.45 -8.60
CA ASN A 42 -12.25 7.11 -7.21
C ASN A 42 -13.40 7.44 -6.26
N GLY A 43 -14.33 8.32 -6.61
CA GLY A 43 -15.54 8.55 -5.80
C GLY A 43 -16.53 7.37 -5.75
N LYS A 44 -16.28 6.25 -6.44
CA LYS A 44 -17.29 5.21 -6.74
C LYS A 44 -16.82 3.77 -6.42
N SER A 45 -17.57 2.73 -6.85
CA SER A 45 -17.27 1.32 -6.53
C SER A 45 -15.95 0.83 -7.14
N ALA A 46 -15.32 -0.15 -6.49
CA ALA A 46 -14.05 -0.73 -6.95
C ALA A 46 -14.14 -1.40 -8.33
N ASP A 47 -15.33 -1.92 -8.70
CA ASP A 47 -15.60 -2.53 -10.02
C ASP A 47 -15.28 -1.59 -11.21
N LEU A 48 -15.22 -0.28 -10.94
CA LEU A 48 -14.97 0.72 -11.98
C LEU A 48 -13.48 0.89 -12.29
N CYS A 49 -12.59 0.41 -11.43
CA CYS A 49 -11.16 0.44 -11.68
C CYS A 49 -10.82 -0.37 -12.95
N ASP A 50 -11.57 -1.44 -13.26
CA ASP A 50 -11.34 -2.26 -14.45
C ASP A 50 -11.56 -1.54 -15.78
N HIS A 51 -12.31 -0.43 -15.78
CA HIS A 51 -12.62 0.36 -16.97
C HIS A 51 -11.60 1.46 -17.28
N MET A 52 -10.50 1.54 -16.53
CA MET A 52 -9.49 2.58 -16.73
C MET A 52 -8.55 2.25 -17.91
N SER A 53 -8.03 3.31 -18.52
CA SER A 53 -7.37 3.25 -19.83
C SER A 53 -5.94 2.69 -19.82
N THR A 54 -5.25 2.72 -18.67
CA THR A 54 -3.87 2.24 -18.55
C THR A 54 -3.72 1.40 -17.29
N MET A 55 -2.71 0.52 -17.28
CA MET A 55 -2.41 -0.35 -16.12
C MET A 55 -2.15 0.48 -14.86
N ASP A 56 -1.26 1.47 -14.93
CA ASP A 56 -0.93 2.35 -13.80
C ASP A 56 -2.17 3.04 -13.21
N LEU A 57 -3.11 3.44 -14.05
CA LEU A 57 -4.35 4.07 -13.60
C LEU A 57 -5.26 3.08 -12.87
N LYS A 58 -5.35 1.84 -13.36
CA LYS A 58 -6.12 0.76 -12.73
C LYS A 58 -5.56 0.44 -11.35
N ASP A 59 -4.25 0.25 -11.29
CA ASP A 59 -3.52 -0.11 -10.09
C ASP A 59 -3.67 0.98 -9.02
N LEU A 60 -3.48 2.25 -9.39
CA LEU A 60 -3.71 3.39 -8.50
C LEU A 60 -5.16 3.48 -8.00
N CYS A 61 -6.15 3.12 -8.82
CA CYS A 61 -7.55 3.09 -8.40
C CYS A 61 -7.80 2.00 -7.35
N PHE A 62 -7.35 0.78 -7.62
CA PHE A 62 -7.47 -0.33 -6.67
C PHE A 62 -6.72 -0.05 -5.37
N LEU A 63 -5.52 0.54 -5.44
CA LEU A 63 -4.76 0.99 -4.28
C LEU A 63 -5.56 1.96 -3.41
N ASN A 64 -6.11 3.02 -4.01
CA ASN A 64 -6.91 4.00 -3.26
C ASN A 64 -8.16 3.37 -2.66
N LYS A 65 -8.84 2.49 -3.39
CA LYS A 65 -10.03 1.79 -2.89
C LYS A 65 -9.71 0.86 -1.72
N ALA A 66 -8.63 0.09 -1.82
CA ALA A 66 -8.15 -0.75 -0.73
C ALA A 66 -7.81 0.07 0.52
N ARG A 67 -7.20 1.25 0.35
CA ARG A 67 -6.89 2.15 1.47
C ARG A 67 -8.14 2.75 2.12
N GLU A 68 -9.13 3.14 1.31
CA GLU A 68 -10.40 3.71 1.79
C GLU A 68 -11.26 2.69 2.54
N SER A 69 -11.34 1.45 2.04
CA SER A 69 -12.21 0.41 2.59
C SER A 69 -11.51 -0.54 3.56
N LEU A 70 -10.16 -0.54 3.58
CA LEU A 70 -9.33 -1.56 4.21
C LEU A 70 -9.63 -2.99 3.71
N ASP A 71 -10.13 -3.12 2.47
CA ASP A 71 -10.35 -4.42 1.81
C ASP A 71 -9.05 -4.88 1.12
N ASP A 72 -8.37 -5.85 1.73
CA ASP A 72 -7.11 -6.39 1.21
C ASP A 72 -7.28 -7.19 -0.07
N ASN A 73 -8.49 -7.67 -0.39
CA ASN A 73 -8.73 -8.38 -1.65
C ASN A 73 -8.50 -7.47 -2.86
N LEU A 74 -8.71 -6.16 -2.69
CA LEU A 74 -8.48 -5.18 -3.76
C LEU A 74 -7.01 -5.06 -4.15
N CYS A 75 -6.08 -5.34 -3.21
CA CYS A 75 -4.65 -5.34 -3.51
C CYS A 75 -4.24 -6.44 -4.50
N GLU A 76 -5.03 -7.52 -4.65
CA GLU A 76 -4.73 -8.61 -5.59
C GLU A 76 -4.90 -8.20 -7.06
N TYR A 77 -5.66 -7.13 -7.32
CA TYR A 77 -5.90 -6.63 -8.68
C TYR A 77 -4.75 -5.78 -9.21
N ILE A 78 -3.91 -5.25 -8.31
CA ILE A 78 -2.74 -4.43 -8.62
C ILE A 78 -1.66 -5.29 -9.29
N LYS A 79 -1.09 -4.81 -10.41
CA LYS A 79 -0.08 -5.53 -11.21
C LYS A 79 1.34 -5.06 -10.94
N ILE A 80 1.54 -3.78 -10.67
CA ILE A 80 2.83 -3.22 -10.28
C ILE A 80 3.16 -3.73 -8.88
N THR A 81 4.25 -4.49 -8.75
CA THR A 81 4.64 -5.16 -7.50
C THR A 81 4.82 -4.15 -6.37
N GLU A 82 5.48 -3.02 -6.63
CA GLU A 82 5.74 -1.99 -5.64
C GLU A 82 4.43 -1.36 -5.12
N GLU A 83 3.45 -1.13 -6.00
CA GLU A 83 2.13 -0.61 -5.61
C GLU A 83 1.30 -1.65 -4.86
N LYS A 84 1.42 -2.94 -5.25
CA LYS A 84 0.76 -4.06 -4.59
C LYS A 84 1.28 -4.24 -3.16
N ASP A 85 2.59 -4.18 -2.98
CA ASP A 85 3.22 -4.24 -1.67
C ASP A 85 2.82 -3.03 -0.81
N ALA A 86 2.83 -1.83 -1.38
CA ALA A 86 2.37 -0.62 -0.68
C ALA A 86 0.89 -0.68 -0.30
N CYS A 87 0.06 -1.41 -1.06
CA CYS A 87 -1.33 -1.70 -0.75
C CYS A 87 -1.44 -2.60 0.47
N PHE A 88 -0.82 -3.79 0.41
CA PHE A 88 -0.87 -4.74 1.51
C PHE A 88 -0.28 -4.19 2.79
N PHE A 89 0.88 -3.52 2.72
CA PHE A 89 1.49 -2.88 3.88
C PHE A 89 0.54 -1.90 4.56
N TYR A 90 -0.13 -1.03 3.79
CA TYR A 90 -1.09 -0.08 4.34
C TYR A 90 -2.27 -0.78 5.03
N VAL A 91 -2.86 -1.77 4.36
CA VAL A 91 -4.04 -2.47 4.89
C VAL A 91 -3.68 -3.33 6.11
N ALA A 92 -2.56 -4.06 6.06
CA ALA A 92 -1.98 -4.83 7.16
C ALA A 92 -1.77 -3.96 8.40
N ARG A 93 -1.17 -2.79 8.22
CA ARG A 93 -0.87 -1.85 9.30
C ARG A 93 -2.14 -1.28 9.95
N ASN A 94 -3.13 -0.89 9.15
CA ASN A 94 -4.38 -0.31 9.66
C ASN A 94 -5.31 -1.36 10.29
N LYS A 95 -5.34 -2.58 9.75
CA LYS A 95 -6.06 -3.71 10.36
C LYS A 95 -5.30 -4.34 11.54
N LYS A 96 -4.00 -4.03 11.68
CA LYS A 96 -3.06 -4.74 12.56
C LYS A 96 -3.02 -6.25 12.27
N ASP A 97 -3.18 -6.61 11.00
CA ASP A 97 -3.23 -7.99 10.53
C ASP A 97 -1.90 -8.38 9.88
N VAL A 98 -1.08 -9.08 10.65
CA VAL A 98 0.25 -9.49 10.23
C VAL A 98 0.24 -10.53 9.10
N HIS A 99 -0.84 -11.30 8.96
CA HIS A 99 -0.91 -12.33 7.92
C HIS A 99 -0.88 -11.74 6.51
N LEU A 100 -1.29 -10.47 6.37
CA LEU A 100 -1.23 -9.75 5.10
C LEU A 100 0.21 -9.44 4.66
N CYS A 101 1.18 -9.38 5.57
CA CYS A 101 2.59 -9.21 5.22
C CYS A 101 3.12 -10.37 4.36
N ALA A 102 2.56 -11.57 4.49
CA ALA A 102 2.97 -12.74 3.71
C ALA A 102 2.54 -12.68 2.23
N LYS A 103 1.68 -11.73 1.86
CA LYS A 103 1.24 -11.50 0.47
C LYS A 103 2.15 -10.53 -0.31
N MET A 104 3.16 -9.96 0.36
CA MET A 104 4.09 -9.00 -0.21
C MET A 104 5.33 -9.68 -0.81
N SER A 105 6.12 -8.95 -1.59
CA SER A 105 7.43 -9.43 -2.04
C SER A 105 8.40 -9.61 -0.88
N GLU A 106 9.30 -10.60 -1.01
CA GLU A 106 10.23 -11.04 0.06
C GLU A 106 11.04 -9.90 0.68
N GLU A 107 11.42 -8.90 -0.12
CA GLU A 107 12.18 -7.72 0.32
C GLU A 107 11.42 -6.85 1.32
N ASN A 108 10.09 -6.76 1.20
CA ASN A 108 9.26 -5.88 2.02
C ASN A 108 8.56 -6.62 3.18
N VAL A 109 8.61 -7.95 3.21
CA VAL A 109 7.94 -8.75 4.25
C VAL A 109 8.47 -8.41 5.64
N ALA A 110 9.79 -8.37 5.82
CA ALA A 110 10.42 -8.13 7.13
C ALA A 110 10.00 -6.76 7.71
N ASP A 111 10.00 -5.72 6.89
CA ASP A 111 9.61 -4.35 7.26
C ASP A 111 8.12 -4.26 7.62
N CYS A 112 7.27 -5.05 6.95
CA CYS A 112 5.87 -5.18 7.32
C CYS A 112 5.69 -5.79 8.73
N TYR A 113 6.39 -6.90 9.02
CA TYR A 113 6.34 -7.52 10.34
C TYR A 113 6.87 -6.60 11.44
N SER A 114 8.02 -5.95 11.23
CA SER A 114 8.61 -5.04 12.23
C SER A 114 7.71 -3.82 12.46
N GLY A 115 7.17 -3.23 11.38
CA GLY A 115 6.25 -2.10 11.47
C GLY A 115 5.00 -2.41 12.29
N ILE A 116 4.38 -3.58 12.09
CA ILE A 116 3.22 -4.01 12.89
C ILE A 116 3.63 -4.35 14.33
N ALA A 117 4.77 -4.99 14.52
CA ALA A 117 5.32 -5.29 15.85
C ALA A 117 5.53 -4.02 16.68
N LEU A 118 6.05 -2.95 16.07
CA LEU A 118 6.18 -1.63 16.73
C LEU A 118 4.82 -1.03 17.09
N LEU A 119 3.89 -1.01 16.14
CA LEU A 119 2.57 -0.39 16.34
C LEU A 119 1.69 -1.11 17.36
N THR A 120 1.99 -2.38 17.62
CA THR A 120 1.27 -3.21 18.59
C THR A 120 2.08 -3.44 19.87
N GLU A 121 3.32 -2.95 19.92
CA GLU A 121 4.29 -3.21 20.99
C GLU A 121 4.47 -4.72 21.28
N ASN A 122 4.30 -5.55 20.24
CA ASN A 122 4.38 -7.00 20.32
C ASN A 122 5.49 -7.53 19.42
N PHE A 123 6.70 -7.62 19.95
CA PHE A 123 7.89 -8.05 19.18
C PHE A 123 7.88 -9.55 18.87
N ASP A 124 7.04 -10.35 19.55
CA ASP A 124 6.89 -11.76 19.23
C ASP A 124 6.27 -11.99 17.84
N ILE A 125 5.67 -10.95 17.25
CA ILE A 125 5.26 -10.93 15.85
C ILE A 125 6.41 -11.31 14.92
N CYS A 126 7.65 -10.91 15.22
CA CYS A 126 8.80 -11.29 14.42
C CYS A 126 9.07 -12.80 14.44
N ASN A 127 8.48 -13.61 15.34
CA ASN A 127 8.59 -15.07 15.30
C ASN A 127 7.66 -15.75 14.29
N SER A 128 6.66 -15.03 13.78
CA SER A 128 5.66 -15.52 12.82
C SER A 128 6.08 -15.63 11.34
N PRO A 129 7.12 -14.93 10.83
CA PRO A 129 7.54 -15.02 9.43
C PRO A 129 7.93 -16.42 8.98
N GLN A 130 7.85 -16.64 7.66
CA GLN A 130 8.04 -17.96 7.06
C GLN A 130 9.48 -18.45 7.03
N THR A 131 10.46 -17.55 7.05
CA THR A 131 11.88 -17.89 6.95
C THR A 131 12.69 -17.26 8.07
N LEU A 132 13.77 -17.92 8.47
CA LEU A 132 14.72 -17.41 9.46
C LEU A 132 15.29 -16.05 9.04
N SER A 133 15.56 -15.86 7.73
CA SER A 133 16.05 -14.60 7.17
C SER A 133 15.07 -13.44 7.41
N ILE A 134 13.77 -13.64 7.13
CA ILE A 134 12.76 -12.60 7.34
C ILE A 134 12.59 -12.28 8.83
N ARG A 135 12.56 -13.31 9.69
CA ARG A 135 12.50 -13.12 11.14
C ARG A 135 13.70 -12.30 11.65
N ASP A 136 14.90 -12.65 11.22
CA ASP A 136 16.12 -12.01 11.68
C ASP A 136 16.20 -10.55 11.20
N LYS A 137 15.78 -10.29 9.95
CA LYS A 137 15.60 -8.92 9.44
C LYS A 137 14.52 -8.14 10.19
N CYS A 138 13.42 -8.78 10.59
CA CYS A 138 12.38 -8.15 11.41
C CYS A 138 12.94 -7.69 12.76
N TYR A 139 13.69 -8.54 13.46
CA TYR A 139 14.34 -8.16 14.72
C TYR A 139 15.40 -7.07 14.52
N LYS A 140 16.18 -7.11 13.43
CA LYS A 140 17.10 -6.04 13.06
C LYS A 140 16.37 -4.69 12.89
N GLY A 141 15.26 -4.68 12.15
CA GLY A 141 14.42 -3.48 11.98
C GLY A 141 13.89 -2.94 13.32
N LEU A 142 13.41 -3.82 14.21
CA LEU A 142 12.99 -3.43 15.56
C LEU A 142 14.11 -2.80 16.38
N ALA A 143 15.31 -3.37 16.37
CA ALA A 143 16.48 -2.80 17.04
C ALA A 143 16.77 -1.38 16.53
N MET A 144 16.75 -1.17 15.21
CA MET A 144 17.01 0.13 14.58
C MET A 144 15.94 1.17 14.89
N ASP A 145 14.67 0.81 14.80
CA ASP A 145 13.55 1.73 15.00
C ASP A 145 13.37 2.13 16.48
N THR A 146 13.70 1.21 17.39
CA THR A 146 13.60 1.46 18.85
C THR A 146 14.90 1.97 19.47
N LYS A 147 16.01 1.89 18.73
CA LYS A 147 17.38 2.06 19.25
C LYS A 147 17.68 1.15 20.45
N ASN A 148 17.01 -0.01 20.52
CA ASN A 148 17.26 -1.03 21.53
C ASN A 148 18.04 -2.19 20.90
N TYR A 149 19.37 -2.09 20.97
CA TYR A 149 20.29 -3.07 20.39
C TYR A 149 20.34 -4.41 21.16
N GLU A 150 19.75 -4.51 22.35
CA GLU A 150 19.54 -5.81 23.02
C GLU A 150 18.65 -6.75 22.17
N ILE A 151 17.80 -6.19 21.30
CA ILE A 151 16.97 -6.97 20.37
C ILE A 151 17.83 -7.76 19.37
N CYS A 152 19.04 -7.28 19.04
CA CYS A 152 19.96 -7.99 18.15
C CYS A 152 20.36 -9.38 18.70
N ASP A 153 20.21 -9.65 20.00
CA ASP A 153 20.48 -10.95 20.62
C ASP A 153 19.49 -12.04 20.17
N LYS A 154 18.30 -11.64 19.69
CA LYS A 154 17.29 -12.56 19.16
C LYS A 154 17.59 -13.04 17.74
N ILE A 155 18.53 -12.39 17.05
CA ILE A 155 18.95 -12.73 15.68
C ILE A 155 19.83 -13.98 15.71
N ILE A 156 19.53 -14.97 14.86
CA ILE A 156 20.31 -16.23 14.80
C ILE A 156 21.42 -16.14 13.75
N ASP A 157 21.14 -15.55 12.59
CA ASP A 157 22.14 -15.35 11.55
C ASP A 157 23.23 -14.39 12.06
N LYS A 158 24.46 -14.89 12.10
CA LYS A 158 25.57 -14.15 12.69
C LYS A 158 25.93 -12.89 11.90
N ASN A 159 25.82 -12.92 10.57
CA ASN A 159 26.11 -11.75 9.76
C ASN A 159 25.07 -10.66 10.01
N ILE A 160 23.77 -11.02 10.06
CA ILE A 160 22.70 -10.06 10.33
C ILE A 160 22.79 -9.53 11.77
N GLN A 161 23.17 -10.38 12.74
CA GLN A 161 23.38 -9.99 14.13
C GLN A 161 24.54 -8.99 14.27
N ASP A 162 25.67 -9.27 13.62
CA ASP A 162 26.83 -8.38 13.65
C ASP A 162 26.51 -7.05 12.97
N GLU A 163 25.83 -7.06 11.81
CA GLU A 163 25.32 -5.85 11.18
C GLU A 163 24.38 -5.06 12.09
N CYS A 164 23.47 -5.73 12.80
CA CYS A 164 22.53 -5.10 13.73
C CYS A 164 23.27 -4.34 14.84
N ARG A 165 24.33 -4.95 15.40
CA ARG A 165 25.13 -4.36 16.48
C ARG A 165 26.08 -3.27 16.01
N ASN A 166 26.68 -3.40 14.82
CA ASN A 166 27.59 -2.36 14.32
C ASN A 166 26.89 -1.00 14.11
N ASN A 167 25.56 -1.00 13.88
CA ASN A 167 24.79 0.24 13.80
C ASN A 167 24.63 0.95 15.17
N GLU A 168 24.92 0.28 16.29
CA GLU A 168 24.97 0.89 17.63
C GLU A 168 26.08 1.95 17.72
N ASP A 169 27.19 1.75 17.00
CA ASP A 169 28.36 2.63 17.06
C ASP A 169 28.21 3.90 16.19
N ASP A 170 27.17 3.98 15.35
CA ASP A 170 26.93 5.05 14.38
C ASP A 170 25.88 6.10 14.83
N ASP A 171 25.18 5.89 15.96
CA ASP A 171 24.17 6.81 16.55
C ASP A 171 24.66 7.57 17.80
#